data_AF-A0AAJ4A8Z4-F1
#
_entry.id   AF-A0AAJ4A8Z4-F1
#
_cell.length_a   1.000
_cell.length_b   1.000
_cell.length_c   1.000
_cell.angle_alpha   90.00
_cell.angle_beta   90.00
_cell.angle_gamma   90.00
#
_symmetry.space_group_name_H-M   'P 1'
#
loop_
_entity.id
_entity.type
_entity.pdbx_description
1 polymer ?
#
loop_
_entity_poly.entity_id
_entity_poly.type
_entity_poly.pdbx_seq_one_letter_code
_entity_poly.pdbx_strand_id
1 'polypeptide(L)'
;MTIGLRRLAVYISAATLTTACTVFPTPEPPRAMDLAPYASEPMRETPRPVSLRIDTPLASDPLDSARVLLKPSLYEFQALPAVRWRDSIPVVVRDYLIQSFRFNSGFDNVVTDTSPAFASHTLISELSAFHAENRQDQGVTVVMELHAEIMGNRTRRSLCSKSQRVEQRAESASVDALMEAFSESSRALAEATNRWAYACLAEARQR
;
A
#
# COMPACT_ATOMS: atom_id res chain seq x y z
N MET A 1 -43.65 39.77 68.61
CA MET A 1 -44.39 39.69 67.31
C MET A 1 -43.63 40.54 66.32
N THR A 2 -42.97 40.08 65.26
CA THR A 2 -43.09 38.83 64.50
C THR A 2 -41.74 38.54 63.82
N ILE A 3 -41.12 37.45 64.26
CA ILE A 3 -40.11 36.68 63.54
C ILE A 3 -40.77 36.19 62.25
N GLY A 4 -40.29 36.59 61.07
CA GLY A 4 -40.99 36.16 59.84
C GLY A 4 -40.37 36.46 58.48
N LEU A 5 -39.43 37.40 58.33
CA LEU A 5 -38.91 37.77 56.99
C LEU A 5 -37.58 37.10 56.59
N ARG A 6 -37.24 35.95 57.20
CA ARG A 6 -35.96 35.26 56.95
C ARG A 6 -36.09 33.88 56.29
N ARG A 7 -37.28 33.54 55.78
CA ARG A 7 -37.58 32.23 55.14
C ARG A 7 -37.92 32.31 53.65
N LEU A 8 -37.32 33.27 52.93
CA LEU A 8 -37.42 33.31 51.46
C LEU A 8 -36.04 33.13 50.79
N ALA A 9 -35.20 32.27 51.36
CA ALA A 9 -33.83 32.04 50.90
C ALA A 9 -33.58 30.60 50.38
N VAL A 10 -34.60 29.78 50.12
CA VAL A 10 -34.37 28.31 49.97
C VAL A 10 -34.99 27.65 48.72
N TYR A 11 -35.76 28.32 47.87
CA TYR A 11 -36.50 27.59 46.80
C TYR A 11 -36.19 27.99 45.36
N ILE A 12 -34.93 28.28 45.01
CA ILE A 12 -34.48 28.25 43.60
C ILE A 12 -33.12 27.54 43.51
N SER A 13 -33.07 26.31 44.01
CA SER A 13 -32.06 25.32 43.63
C SER A 13 -32.68 24.37 42.61
N ALA A 14 -33.23 24.92 41.53
CA ALA A 14 -33.75 24.16 40.41
C ALA A 14 -32.59 23.86 39.46
N ALA A 15 -31.99 22.69 39.67
CA ALA A 15 -31.07 21.95 38.83
C ALA A 15 -31.07 22.38 37.35
N THR A 16 -30.12 23.23 36.96
CA THR A 16 -29.61 23.28 35.59
C THR A 16 -28.65 22.10 35.40
N LEU A 17 -29.20 20.88 35.38
CA LEU A 17 -28.53 19.75 34.75
C LEU A 17 -28.66 19.98 33.25
N THR A 18 -27.75 20.79 32.69
CA THR A 18 -27.58 20.86 31.25
C THR A 18 -27.20 19.47 30.78
N THR A 19 -28.15 18.79 30.15
CA THR A 19 -27.94 17.61 29.32
C THR A 19 -27.04 18.01 28.17
N ALA A 20 -25.72 18.05 28.42
CA ALA A 20 -24.72 18.07 27.38
C ALA A 20 -24.72 16.68 26.73
N CYS A 21 -25.71 16.42 25.88
CA CYS A 21 -25.61 15.35 24.91
C CYS A 21 -24.45 15.74 23.99
N THR A 22 -23.28 15.20 24.26
CA THR A 22 -22.16 15.19 23.33
C THR A 22 -22.60 14.41 22.11
N VAL A 23 -23.19 15.11 21.14
CA VAL A 23 -23.25 14.67 19.75
C VAL A 23 -21.80 14.64 19.30
N PHE A 24 -21.12 13.53 19.57
CA PHE A 24 -19.88 13.21 18.90
C PHE A 24 -20.25 12.97 17.45
N PRO A 25 -19.86 13.82 16.49
CA PRO A 25 -20.04 13.50 15.10
C PRO A 25 -19.30 12.19 14.85
N THR A 26 -20.04 11.13 14.50
CA THR A 26 -19.43 9.89 14.02
C THR A 26 -18.71 10.22 12.72
N PRO A 27 -17.37 10.16 12.68
CA PRO A 27 -16.65 10.44 11.45
C PRO A 27 -17.08 9.42 10.39
N GLU A 28 -17.37 9.90 9.19
CA GLU A 28 -17.67 9.05 8.04
C GLU A 28 -16.53 8.04 7.86
N PRO A 29 -16.81 6.74 7.63
CA PRO A 29 -15.77 5.76 7.36
C PRO A 29 -14.89 6.21 6.19
N PRO A 30 -13.55 6.07 6.29
CA PRO A 30 -12.64 6.42 5.20
C PRO A 30 -13.00 5.67 3.92
N ARG A 31 -13.01 6.39 2.80
CA ARG A 31 -13.22 5.82 1.47
C ARG A 31 -12.09 4.83 1.15
N ALA A 32 -12.46 3.63 0.69
CA ALA A 32 -11.50 2.62 0.24
C ALA A 32 -11.04 2.94 -1.19
N MET A 33 -9.74 3.07 -1.37
CA MET A 33 -9.04 3.33 -2.62
C MET A 33 -8.39 2.06 -3.14
N ASP A 34 -8.22 1.99 -4.45
CA ASP A 34 -7.46 0.94 -5.12
C ASP A 34 -6.54 1.57 -6.16
N LEU A 35 -5.56 0.79 -6.62
CA LEU A 35 -4.76 1.16 -7.77
C LEU A 35 -5.60 0.99 -9.05
N ALA A 36 -5.38 1.86 -10.04
CA ALA A 36 -5.97 1.65 -11.35
C ALA A 36 -5.56 0.26 -11.90
N PRO A 37 -6.45 -0.46 -12.61
CA PRO A 37 -6.12 -1.78 -13.15
C PRO A 37 -4.81 -1.78 -13.94
N TYR A 38 -4.02 -2.85 -13.82
CA TYR A 38 -2.78 -2.95 -14.59
C TYR A 38 -3.08 -2.92 -16.10
N ALA A 39 -2.48 -1.96 -16.79
CA ALA A 39 -2.54 -1.82 -18.23
C ALA A 39 -1.18 -1.35 -18.74
N SER A 40 -0.61 -2.08 -19.69
CA SER A 40 0.64 -1.76 -20.36
C SER A 40 0.67 -2.42 -21.74
N GLU A 41 1.66 -2.06 -22.56
CA GLU A 41 1.96 -2.84 -23.75
C GLU A 41 2.56 -4.20 -23.34
N PRO A 42 2.04 -5.34 -23.84
CA PRO A 42 2.55 -6.65 -23.45
C PRO A 42 4.04 -6.77 -23.75
N MET A 43 4.81 -7.18 -22.74
CA MET A 43 6.18 -7.60 -22.95
C MET A 43 6.15 -8.83 -23.85
N ARG A 44 6.78 -8.75 -25.03
CA ARG A 44 6.85 -9.88 -25.98
C ARG A 44 7.83 -10.93 -25.49
N GLU A 45 7.41 -11.66 -24.47
CA GLU A 45 8.17 -12.73 -23.84
C GLU A 45 7.72 -14.09 -24.34
N THR A 46 8.66 -15.01 -24.52
CA THR A 46 8.32 -16.41 -24.79
C THR A 46 8.01 -17.07 -23.45
N PRO A 47 6.82 -17.68 -23.26
CA PRO A 47 6.47 -18.33 -22.01
C PRO A 47 7.54 -19.34 -21.59
N ARG A 48 7.96 -19.25 -20.32
CA ARG A 48 8.93 -20.17 -19.72
C ARG A 48 8.20 -21.24 -18.91
N PRO A 49 8.69 -22.50 -18.91
CA PRO A 49 8.13 -23.59 -18.13
C PRO A 49 8.50 -23.47 -16.64
N VAL A 50 7.99 -22.40 -16.02
CA VAL A 50 8.23 -21.98 -14.64
C VAL A 50 6.87 -21.67 -14.02
N SER A 51 6.59 -22.30 -12.90
CA SER A 51 5.50 -21.88 -12.01
C SER A 51 6.10 -20.95 -10.94
N LEU A 52 5.65 -19.69 -10.90
CA LEU A 52 6.13 -18.63 -10.02
C LEU A 52 5.08 -18.31 -8.97
N ARG A 53 5.46 -18.35 -7.70
CA ARG A 53 4.68 -17.80 -6.59
C ARG A 53 5.13 -16.37 -6.32
N ILE A 54 4.19 -15.48 -6.06
CA ILE A 54 4.46 -14.12 -5.58
C ILE A 54 3.96 -14.06 -4.14
N ASP A 55 4.90 -13.92 -3.21
CA ASP A 55 4.57 -13.74 -1.81
C ASP A 55 4.15 -12.30 -1.52
N THR A 56 3.33 -12.10 -0.49
CA THR A 56 3.05 -10.75 0.02
C THR A 56 4.36 -10.10 0.46
N PRO A 57 4.71 -8.89 -0.03
CA PRO A 57 5.90 -8.19 0.40
C PRO A 57 5.93 -8.06 1.93
N LEU A 58 7.08 -8.32 2.54
CA LEU A 58 7.30 -7.97 3.94
C LEU A 58 7.29 -6.44 4.06
N ALA A 59 6.60 -5.92 5.07
CA ALA A 59 6.65 -4.51 5.43
C ALA A 59 6.57 -4.39 6.96
N SER A 60 7.12 -3.30 7.49
CA SER A 60 6.93 -2.92 8.89
C SER A 60 5.98 -1.73 8.98
N ASP A 61 5.45 -1.46 10.18
CA ASP A 61 4.74 -0.22 10.43
C ASP A 61 5.62 1.00 10.06
N PRO A 62 5.03 2.05 9.46
CA PRO A 62 3.60 2.23 9.16
C PRO A 62 3.16 1.65 7.80
N LEU A 63 4.07 1.05 7.01
CA LEU A 63 3.78 0.51 5.67
C LEU A 63 2.90 -0.74 5.75
N ASP A 64 2.98 -1.55 6.81
CA ASP A 64 2.06 -2.68 7.05
C ASP A 64 0.69 -2.21 7.57
N SER A 65 0.02 -1.34 6.81
CA SER A 65 -1.30 -0.82 7.13
C SER A 65 -2.10 -0.54 5.88
N ALA A 66 -3.41 -0.29 6.03
CA ALA A 66 -4.26 0.14 4.93
C ALA A 66 -4.26 1.68 4.75
N ARG A 67 -3.37 2.44 5.41
CA ARG A 67 -3.42 3.91 5.38
C ARG A 67 -2.77 4.43 4.10
N VAL A 68 -3.31 5.49 3.52
CA VAL A 68 -2.59 6.25 2.48
C VAL A 68 -1.55 7.11 3.19
N LEU A 69 -0.27 6.83 2.98
CA LEU A 69 0.81 7.43 3.75
C LEU A 69 1.40 8.64 3.05
N LEU A 70 1.57 9.70 3.83
CA LEU A 70 2.34 10.89 3.51
C LEU A 70 3.62 10.90 4.36
N LYS A 71 4.70 11.43 3.80
CA LYS A 71 5.99 11.64 4.49
C LYS A 71 6.34 13.13 4.39
N PRO A 72 5.79 13.99 5.26
CA PRO A 72 5.97 15.44 5.19
C PRO A 72 7.38 15.88 5.61
N SER A 73 8.09 15.05 6.37
CA SER A 73 9.49 15.24 6.74
C SER A 73 10.25 13.91 6.74
N LEU A 74 11.57 13.96 6.90
CA LEU A 74 12.39 12.75 6.94
C LEU A 74 12.03 11.82 8.10
N TYR A 75 11.49 12.37 9.19
CA TYR A 75 11.37 11.67 10.48
C TYR A 75 9.95 11.21 10.82
N GLU A 76 8.95 11.55 10.01
CA GLU A 76 7.57 11.21 10.32
C GLU A 76 6.82 10.66 9.11
N PHE A 77 5.80 9.87 9.40
CA PHE A 77 4.73 9.53 8.47
C PHE A 77 3.41 10.06 9.01
N GLN A 78 2.54 10.48 8.12
CA GLN A 78 1.16 10.87 8.42
C GLN A 78 0.21 10.10 7.53
N ALA A 79 -0.97 9.77 8.05
CA ALA A 79 -2.02 9.14 7.25
C ALA A 79 -2.89 10.24 6.64
N LEU A 80 -3.14 10.17 5.33
CA LEU A 80 -4.09 11.06 4.66
C LEU A 80 -5.51 10.74 5.20
N PRO A 81 -6.22 11.73 5.77
CA PRO A 81 -7.52 11.48 6.37
C PRO A 81 -8.59 11.16 5.32
N ALA A 82 -9.69 10.57 5.77
CA ALA A 82 -10.88 10.23 4.96
C ALA A 82 -10.67 9.25 3.81
N VAL A 83 -9.46 8.72 3.61
CA VAL A 83 -9.15 7.70 2.62
C VAL A 83 -8.24 6.63 3.18
N ARG A 84 -8.36 5.42 2.63
CA ARG A 84 -7.51 4.27 2.95
C ARG A 84 -7.39 3.39 1.72
N TRP A 85 -6.37 2.56 1.64
CA TRP A 85 -6.32 1.46 0.68
C TRP A 85 -7.40 0.42 0.99
N ARG A 86 -7.84 -0.33 -0.03
CA ARG A 86 -8.84 -1.39 0.11
C ARG A 86 -8.40 -2.50 1.08
N ASP A 87 -7.10 -2.75 1.15
CA ASP A 87 -6.42 -3.72 2.01
C ASP A 87 -5.09 -3.10 2.53
N SER A 88 -4.25 -3.87 3.24
CA SER A 88 -2.91 -3.41 3.59
C SER A 88 -2.07 -3.12 2.34
N ILE A 89 -1.17 -2.14 2.42
CA ILE A 89 -0.29 -1.77 1.30
C ILE A 89 0.44 -3.00 0.74
N PRO A 90 1.02 -3.92 1.54
CA PRO A 90 1.65 -5.12 1.00
C PRO A 90 0.71 -5.99 0.16
N VAL A 91 -0.55 -6.16 0.59
CA VAL A 91 -1.54 -6.93 -0.17
C VAL A 91 -1.88 -6.23 -1.49
N VAL A 92 -2.07 -4.91 -1.47
CA VAL A 92 -2.30 -4.11 -2.68
C VAL A 92 -1.14 -4.26 -3.67
N VAL A 93 0.11 -4.15 -3.21
CA VAL A 93 1.30 -4.31 -4.04
C VAL A 93 1.41 -5.73 -4.59
N ARG A 94 1.20 -6.77 -3.76
CA ARG A 94 1.21 -8.18 -4.20
C ARG A 94 0.21 -8.42 -5.31
N ASP A 95 -1.05 -7.99 -5.11
CA ASP A 95 -2.12 -8.21 -6.08
C ASP A 95 -1.80 -7.51 -7.41
N TYR A 96 -1.21 -6.31 -7.34
CA TYR A 96 -0.79 -5.55 -8.51
C TYR A 96 0.36 -6.22 -9.28
N LEU A 97 1.36 -6.75 -8.56
CA LEU A 97 2.42 -7.57 -9.16
C LEU A 97 1.83 -8.81 -9.84
N ILE A 98 0.94 -9.55 -9.18
CA ILE A 98 0.30 -10.73 -9.76
C ILE A 98 -0.45 -10.38 -11.06
N GLN A 99 -1.19 -9.27 -11.08
CA GLN A 99 -1.87 -8.79 -12.29
C GLN A 99 -0.86 -8.54 -13.43
N SER A 100 0.23 -7.82 -13.15
CA SER A 100 1.30 -7.56 -14.13
C SER A 100 1.96 -8.83 -14.66
N PHE A 101 2.32 -9.76 -13.77
CA PHE A 101 2.98 -11.01 -14.16
C PHE A 101 2.07 -11.91 -15.01
N ARG A 102 0.77 -11.97 -14.68
CA ARG A 102 -0.22 -12.72 -15.48
C ARG A 102 -0.50 -12.04 -16.82
N PHE A 103 -0.58 -10.72 -16.86
CA PHE A 103 -0.80 -9.96 -18.09
C PHE A 103 0.29 -10.23 -19.12
N ASN A 104 1.56 -10.21 -18.70
CA ASN A 104 2.70 -10.41 -19.61
C ASN A 104 2.90 -11.86 -20.06
N SER A 105 2.30 -12.85 -19.39
CA SER A 105 2.33 -14.27 -19.78
C SER A 105 3.73 -14.87 -20.00
N GLY A 106 4.78 -14.32 -19.37
CA GLY A 106 6.17 -14.80 -19.50
C GLY A 106 6.45 -16.13 -18.79
N PHE A 107 5.51 -16.64 -17.98
CA PHE A 107 5.65 -17.86 -17.18
C PHE A 107 4.39 -18.73 -17.34
N ASP A 108 4.54 -20.07 -17.35
CA ASP A 108 3.42 -21.02 -17.45
C ASP A 108 2.33 -20.79 -16.40
N ASN A 109 2.72 -20.39 -15.19
CA ASN A 109 1.79 -20.17 -14.10
C ASN A 109 2.31 -19.14 -13.10
N VAL A 110 1.40 -18.29 -12.61
CA VAL A 110 1.68 -17.28 -11.58
C VAL A 110 0.61 -17.37 -10.48
N VAL A 111 1.05 -17.62 -9.25
CA VAL A 111 0.16 -17.86 -8.09
C VAL A 111 0.47 -16.93 -6.93
N THR A 112 -0.54 -16.65 -6.12
CA THR A 112 -0.41 -15.97 -4.82
C THR A 112 0.14 -16.94 -3.76
N ASP A 113 0.81 -16.40 -2.75
CA ASP A 113 1.14 -17.08 -1.49
C ASP A 113 0.02 -17.88 -0.84
N THR A 114 -1.24 -17.44 -0.97
CA THR A 114 -2.40 -18.18 -0.42
C THR A 114 -2.82 -19.41 -1.24
N SER A 115 -2.27 -19.58 -2.45
CA SER A 115 -2.61 -20.71 -3.31
C SER A 115 -1.92 -22.00 -2.87
N PRO A 116 -2.62 -23.15 -2.83
CA PRO A 116 -1.99 -24.45 -2.56
C PRO A 116 -1.25 -25.01 -3.78
N ALA A 117 -1.34 -24.38 -4.95
CA ALA A 117 -0.74 -24.86 -6.18
C ALA A 117 0.80 -24.90 -6.10
N PHE A 118 1.40 -25.89 -6.77
CA PHE A 118 2.85 -26.00 -6.85
C PHE A 118 3.48 -24.78 -7.55
N ALA A 119 4.57 -24.29 -6.98
CA ALA A 119 5.43 -23.28 -7.58
C ALA A 119 6.89 -23.73 -7.51
N SER A 120 7.58 -23.68 -8.65
CA SER A 120 9.00 -24.02 -8.76
C SER A 120 9.91 -22.97 -8.13
N HIS A 121 9.47 -21.71 -8.19
CA HIS A 121 10.17 -20.54 -7.69
C HIS A 121 9.20 -19.64 -6.94
N THR A 122 9.74 -18.82 -6.03
CA THR A 122 9.00 -17.80 -5.31
C THR A 122 9.70 -16.46 -5.45
N LEU A 123 8.96 -15.42 -5.79
CA LEU A 123 9.36 -14.02 -5.61
C LEU A 123 9.02 -13.62 -4.18
N ILE A 124 10.06 -13.39 -3.40
CA ILE A 124 9.98 -12.83 -2.05
C ILE A 124 10.39 -11.36 -2.16
N SER A 125 9.76 -10.49 -1.38
CA SER A 125 10.12 -9.07 -1.42
C SER A 125 9.90 -8.37 -0.09
N GLU A 126 10.58 -7.24 0.08
CA GLU A 126 10.42 -6.30 1.18
C GLU A 126 10.10 -4.91 0.62
N LEU A 127 9.08 -4.25 1.18
CA LEU A 127 8.64 -2.92 0.80
C LEU A 127 9.16 -1.91 1.84
N SER A 128 10.08 -1.05 1.42
CA SER A 128 10.72 -0.03 2.28
C SER A 128 10.20 1.39 2.05
N ALA A 129 9.45 1.61 0.95
CA ALA A 129 8.72 2.85 0.72
C ALA A 129 7.42 2.60 -0.06
N PHE A 130 6.36 3.30 0.34
CA PHE A 130 5.08 3.40 -0.36
C PHE A 130 4.32 4.60 0.22
N HIS A 131 4.71 5.80 -0.20
CA HIS A 131 4.20 7.04 0.38
C HIS A 131 4.29 8.20 -0.60
N ALA A 132 3.57 9.29 -0.33
CA ALA A 132 3.78 10.56 -0.99
C ALA A 132 4.61 11.50 -0.10
N GLU A 133 5.57 12.22 -0.67
CA GLU A 133 6.38 13.22 0.03
C GLU A 133 6.39 14.54 -0.75
N ASN A 134 6.55 15.66 -0.05
CA ASN A 134 6.71 16.95 -0.72
C ASN A 134 8.20 17.26 -0.89
N ARG A 135 8.65 17.39 -2.14
CA ARG A 135 10.03 17.75 -2.48
C ARG A 135 10.08 19.19 -2.95
N GLN A 136 11.01 19.96 -2.39
CA GLN A 136 11.14 21.40 -2.63
C GLN A 136 11.13 21.78 -4.12
N ASP A 137 11.75 20.97 -4.98
CA ASP A 137 11.87 21.25 -6.42
C ASP A 137 10.95 20.40 -7.32
N GLN A 138 10.29 19.38 -6.76
CA GLN A 138 9.51 18.39 -7.52
C GLN A 138 8.05 18.31 -7.10
N GLY A 139 7.60 19.14 -6.15
CA GLY A 139 6.23 19.10 -5.64
C GLY A 139 5.95 17.79 -4.92
N VAL A 140 4.68 17.36 -4.93
CA VAL A 140 4.29 16.10 -4.31
C VAL A 140 4.74 14.94 -5.19
N THR A 141 5.51 14.03 -4.63
CA THR A 141 6.07 12.86 -5.32
C THR A 141 5.70 11.60 -4.57
N VAL A 142 5.12 10.63 -5.28
CA VAL A 142 4.94 9.26 -4.77
C VAL A 142 6.25 8.52 -4.92
N VAL A 143 6.65 7.84 -3.85
CA VAL A 143 7.87 7.04 -3.76
C VAL A 143 7.49 5.60 -3.43
N MET A 144 8.03 4.67 -4.21
CA MET A 144 7.96 3.24 -3.88
C MET A 144 9.34 2.62 -3.97
N GLU A 145 9.65 1.74 -3.02
CA GLU A 145 10.92 1.02 -2.99
C GLU A 145 10.69 -0.43 -2.57
N LEU A 146 11.15 -1.34 -3.43
CA LEU A 146 10.97 -2.78 -3.29
C LEU A 146 12.34 -3.45 -3.43
N HIS A 147 12.72 -4.22 -2.40
CA HIS A 147 13.78 -5.21 -2.53
C HIS A 147 13.15 -6.55 -2.86
N ALA A 148 13.53 -7.16 -3.98
CA ALA A 148 12.97 -8.42 -4.43
C ALA A 148 14.05 -9.48 -4.63
N GLU A 149 13.70 -10.73 -4.35
CA GLU A 149 14.54 -11.91 -4.56
C GLU A 149 13.74 -13.03 -5.25
N ILE A 150 14.39 -13.75 -6.17
CA ILE A 150 13.83 -15.00 -6.69
C ILE A 150 14.51 -16.17 -5.98
N MET A 151 13.72 -16.97 -5.27
CA MET A 151 14.17 -18.18 -4.60
C MET A 151 13.74 -19.43 -5.36
N GLY A 152 14.64 -20.40 -5.50
CA GLY A 152 14.28 -21.74 -5.97
C GLY A 152 13.68 -22.58 -4.83
N ASN A 153 12.42 -23.02 -4.95
CA ASN A 153 11.70 -23.64 -3.82
C ASN A 153 12.27 -25.01 -3.40
N ARG A 154 12.84 -25.76 -4.34
CA ARG A 154 13.50 -27.05 -4.06
C ARG A 154 14.82 -26.88 -3.31
N THR A 155 15.61 -25.88 -3.69
CA THR A 155 16.96 -25.66 -3.12
C THR A 155 16.96 -24.70 -1.94
N ARG A 156 15.89 -23.90 -1.78
CA ARG A 156 15.79 -22.78 -0.84
C ARG A 156 16.93 -21.77 -0.97
N ARG A 157 17.48 -21.63 -2.18
CA ARG A 157 18.54 -20.67 -2.49
C ARG A 157 17.96 -19.49 -3.22
N SER A 158 18.38 -18.29 -2.81
CA SER A 158 18.23 -17.07 -3.61
C SER A 158 19.06 -17.21 -4.88
N LEU A 159 18.42 -17.00 -6.03
CA LEU A 159 19.01 -17.07 -7.37
C LEU A 159 19.53 -15.70 -7.80
N CYS A 160 18.76 -14.66 -7.49
CA CYS A 160 19.06 -13.27 -7.80
C CYS A 160 18.29 -12.36 -6.85
N SER A 161 18.82 -11.17 -6.64
CA SER A 161 18.18 -10.10 -5.88
C SER A 161 18.29 -8.76 -6.61
N LYS A 162 17.33 -7.87 -6.38
CA LYS A 162 17.33 -6.52 -6.93
C LYS A 162 16.52 -5.58 -6.05
N SER A 163 17.12 -4.43 -5.72
CA SER A 163 16.38 -3.27 -5.21
C SER A 163 15.94 -2.38 -6.37
N GLN A 164 14.69 -1.94 -6.32
CA GLN A 164 14.09 -1.02 -7.29
C GLN A 164 13.43 0.11 -6.52
N ARG A 165 13.69 1.34 -6.96
CA ARG A 165 13.05 2.54 -6.45
C ARG A 165 12.41 3.29 -7.61
N VAL A 166 11.15 3.63 -7.48
CA VAL A 166 10.39 4.42 -8.46
C VAL A 166 9.85 5.67 -7.78
N GLU A 167 9.82 6.75 -8.54
CA GLU A 167 9.36 8.05 -8.08
C GLU A 167 8.50 8.66 -9.17
N GLN A 168 7.27 9.05 -8.83
CA GLN A 168 6.33 9.67 -9.75
C GLN A 168 5.82 10.96 -9.15
N ARG A 169 5.96 12.06 -9.88
CA ARG A 169 5.37 13.34 -9.48
C ARG A 169 3.84 13.26 -9.64
N ALA A 170 3.12 13.67 -8.60
CA ALA A 170 1.69 13.93 -8.66
C ALA A 170 1.43 15.34 -9.18
N GLU A 171 0.31 15.53 -9.89
CA GLU A 171 -0.10 16.85 -10.37
C GLU A 171 -0.33 17.83 -9.20
N SER A 172 -0.93 17.33 -8.11
CA SER A 172 -1.22 18.09 -6.90
C SER A 172 -1.28 17.19 -5.66
N ALA A 173 -1.56 17.77 -4.50
CA ALA A 173 -1.80 17.03 -3.25
C ALA A 173 -3.26 16.52 -3.11
N SER A 174 -4.09 16.64 -4.15
CA SER A 174 -5.46 16.11 -4.12
C SER A 174 -5.46 14.59 -4.04
N VAL A 175 -6.51 14.00 -3.48
CA VAL A 175 -6.66 12.55 -3.41
C VAL A 175 -6.58 11.92 -4.80
N ASP A 176 -7.27 12.49 -5.78
CA ASP A 176 -7.34 11.93 -7.13
C ASP A 176 -5.96 11.95 -7.82
N ALA A 177 -5.24 13.08 -7.75
CA ALA A 177 -3.88 13.19 -8.31
C ALA A 177 -2.88 12.26 -7.59
N LEU A 178 -3.05 12.03 -6.29
CA LEU A 178 -2.27 11.04 -5.56
C LEU A 178 -2.57 9.62 -6.04
N MET A 179 -3.83 9.24 -6.21
CA MET A 179 -4.20 7.89 -6.67
C MET A 179 -3.70 7.60 -8.08
N GLU A 180 -3.70 8.60 -8.96
CA GLU A 180 -3.06 8.51 -10.29
C GLU A 180 -1.56 8.26 -10.16
N ALA A 181 -0.83 9.08 -9.39
CA ALA A 181 0.61 8.92 -9.20
C ALA A 181 1.00 7.61 -8.50
N PHE A 182 0.19 7.12 -7.57
CA PHE A 182 0.35 5.79 -6.95
C PHE A 182 0.14 4.67 -7.99
N SER A 183 -0.86 4.81 -8.86
CA SER A 183 -1.13 3.82 -9.91
C SER A 183 -0.02 3.76 -10.95
N GLU A 184 0.50 4.91 -11.37
CA GLU A 184 1.61 5.03 -12.31
C GLU A 184 2.92 4.49 -11.73
N SER A 185 3.23 4.83 -10.47
CA SER A 185 4.37 4.27 -9.75
C SER A 185 4.26 2.75 -9.65
N SER A 186 3.08 2.23 -9.31
CA SER A 186 2.85 0.78 -9.19
C SER A 186 3.04 0.08 -10.53
N ARG A 187 2.54 0.66 -11.63
CA ARG A 187 2.77 0.17 -12.99
C ARG A 187 4.26 0.10 -13.32
N ALA A 188 4.98 1.19 -13.09
CA ALA A 188 6.42 1.26 -13.36
C ALA A 188 7.22 0.25 -12.53
N LEU A 189 6.92 0.12 -11.24
CA LEU A 189 7.54 -0.85 -10.36
C LEU A 189 7.26 -2.28 -10.84
N ALA A 190 6.01 -2.61 -11.13
CA ALA A 190 5.62 -3.95 -11.56
C ALA A 190 6.23 -4.34 -12.91
N GLU A 191 6.30 -3.42 -13.87
CA GLU A 191 7.00 -3.63 -15.13
C GLU A 191 8.51 -3.86 -14.93
N ALA A 192 9.14 -3.07 -14.08
CA ALA A 192 10.56 -3.22 -13.77
C ALA A 192 10.84 -4.56 -13.07
N THR A 193 9.98 -4.97 -12.13
CA THR A 193 10.08 -6.25 -11.42
C THR A 193 9.87 -7.43 -12.37
N ASN A 194 8.88 -7.35 -13.28
CA ASN A 194 8.61 -8.38 -14.28
C ASN A 194 9.81 -8.60 -15.21
N ARG A 195 10.32 -7.52 -15.84
CA ARG A 195 11.50 -7.58 -16.73
C ARG A 195 12.71 -8.20 -16.04
N TRP A 196 12.96 -7.79 -14.80
CA TRP A 196 14.08 -8.32 -14.02
C TRP A 196 13.90 -9.81 -13.69
N ALA A 197 12.73 -10.21 -13.21
CA ALA A 197 12.46 -11.59 -12.84
C ALA A 197 12.56 -12.54 -14.05
N TYR A 198 12.02 -12.13 -15.20
CA TYR A 198 12.11 -12.90 -16.44
C TYR A 198 13.56 -13.08 -16.91
N ALA A 199 14.39 -12.03 -16.82
CA ALA A 199 15.81 -12.11 -17.15
C ALA A 199 16.58 -13.02 -16.17
N CYS A 200 16.35 -12.87 -14.86
CA CYS A 200 16.99 -13.70 -13.84
C CYS A 200 16.74 -15.21 -14.04
N LEU A 201 15.48 -15.58 -14.30
CA LEU A 201 15.09 -16.97 -14.51
C LEU A 201 15.55 -17.54 -15.86
N ALA A 202 15.98 -16.69 -16.80
CA ALA A 202 16.66 -17.12 -18.02
C ALA A 202 18.08 -17.63 -17.74
N GLU A 203 18.84 -16.89 -16.93
CA GLU A 203 20.23 -17.19 -16.60
C GLU A 203 20.36 -18.36 -15.64
N ALA A 204 19.45 -18.47 -14.66
CA ALA A 204 19.48 -19.54 -13.66
C ALA A 204 19.29 -20.94 -14.26
N ARG A 205 18.65 -21.07 -15.43
CA ARG A 205 18.49 -22.36 -16.13
C ARG A 205 19.78 -22.83 -16.81
N GLN A 206 20.73 -21.94 -17.06
CA GLN A 206 21.98 -22.24 -17.77
C GLN A 206 23.12 -22.68 -16.83
N ARG A 207 22.90 -22.65 -15.51
CA ARG A 207 23.84 -23.06 -14.48
C ARG A 207 23.41 -24.37 -13.83
#